data_AF-A0A7V3PTN3-F1
#
_entry.id   AF-A0A7V3PTN3-F1
#
_cell.length_a   1.000
_cell.length_b   1.000
_cell.length_c   1.000
_cell.angle_alpha   90.00
_cell.angle_beta   90.00
_cell.angle_gamma   90.00
#
_symmetry.space_group_name_H-M   'P 1'
#
loop_
_entity.id
_entity.type
_entity.pdbx_description
1 polymer ?
#
loop_
_entity_poly.entity_id
_entity_poly.type
_entity_poly.pdbx_seq_one_letter_code
_entity_poly.pdbx_strand_id
1 'polypeptide(L)'
;MAHRRWQIELGAIAAEFVKTMRIWFSYPIIMVYWAVFPLLWVLPYVFQGRALVGSASSEAFRQLTGSGNYLAFVLIGAMISTFVFSALWGVGNSLREETYWGTMEYIIASPTHPLVILIGKTLAEWAWSTVMVIFQAAIIALFFGVQFTLAKILPVLLLVVLLMIGFYGFAIAFAGFTLLIKEVHGWVHTL
;
A
#
# COMPACT_ATOMS: atom_id res chain seq x y z
N MET A 1 23.69 -0.26 29.35
CA MET A 1 23.06 -1.43 28.66
C MET A 1 21.92 -1.02 27.73
N ALA A 2 21.04 -0.07 28.10
CA ALA A 2 19.95 0.40 27.24
C ALA A 2 20.39 0.96 25.87
N HIS A 3 21.49 1.73 25.81
CA HIS A 3 21.93 2.37 24.56
C HIS A 3 22.32 1.36 23.45
N ARG A 4 22.82 0.17 23.83
CA ARG A 4 23.21 -0.90 22.91
C ARG A 4 22.00 -1.65 22.34
N ARG A 5 20.88 -1.68 23.06
CA ARG A 5 19.64 -2.35 22.64
C ARG A 5 18.94 -1.62 21.50
N TRP A 6 18.82 -0.29 21.60
CA TRP A 6 18.24 0.55 20.53
C TRP A 6 19.00 0.45 19.21
N GLN A 7 20.33 0.36 19.27
CA GLN A 7 21.16 0.18 18.07
C GLN A 7 20.90 -1.18 17.39
N ILE A 8 20.69 -2.23 18.18
CA ILE A 8 20.36 -3.57 17.66
C ILE A 8 18.96 -3.58 17.04
N GLU A 9 17.98 -2.97 17.70
CA GLU A 9 16.60 -2.89 17.19
C GLU A 9 16.52 -2.07 15.89
N LEU A 10 17.22 -0.93 15.82
CA LEU A 10 17.34 -0.15 14.57
C LEU A 10 18.09 -0.92 13.47
N GLY A 11 19.13 -1.66 13.83
CA GLY A 11 19.86 -2.53 12.91
C GLY A 11 18.96 -3.63 12.34
N ALA A 12 18.10 -4.23 13.16
CA ALA A 12 17.14 -5.25 12.74
C ALA A 12 16.07 -4.66 11.80
N ILE A 13 15.52 -3.48 12.11
CA ILE A 13 14.59 -2.75 11.24
C ILE A 13 15.23 -2.49 9.87
N ALA A 14 16.46 -1.98 9.85
CA ALA A 14 17.18 -1.68 8.62
C ALA A 14 17.49 -2.95 7.82
N ALA A 15 17.88 -4.04 8.48
CA ALA A 15 18.14 -5.33 7.83
C ALA A 15 16.87 -5.88 7.17
N GLU A 16 15.73 -5.83 7.85
CA GLU A 16 14.44 -6.26 7.31
C GLU A 16 13.97 -5.38 6.15
N PHE A 17 14.17 -4.07 6.26
CA PHE A 17 13.89 -3.14 5.17
C PHE A 17 14.70 -3.50 3.92
N VAL A 18 16.01 -3.68 4.06
CA VAL A 18 16.90 -4.03 2.96
C VAL A 18 16.57 -5.41 2.37
N LYS A 19 16.24 -6.40 3.22
CA LYS A 19 15.78 -7.73 2.79
C LYS A 19 14.56 -7.60 1.89
N THR A 20 13.53 -6.91 2.35
CA THR A 20 12.26 -6.76 1.64
C THR A 20 12.44 -6.02 0.33
N MET A 21 13.23 -4.93 0.33
CA MET A 21 13.56 -4.20 -0.91
C MET A 21 14.30 -5.09 -1.91
N ARG A 22 15.27 -5.87 -1.45
CA ARG A 22 16.03 -6.79 -2.32
C ARG A 22 15.13 -7.86 -2.95
N ILE A 23 14.16 -8.37 -2.21
CA ILE A 23 13.15 -9.30 -2.74
C ILE A 23 12.38 -8.61 -3.87
N TRP A 24 11.81 -7.43 -3.64
CA TRP A 24 11.07 -6.69 -4.67
C TRP A 24 11.90 -6.44 -5.93
N PHE A 25 13.15 -5.96 -5.79
CA PHE A 25 14.04 -5.72 -6.93
C PHE A 25 14.48 -6.98 -7.66
N SER A 26 14.40 -8.15 -7.02
CA SER A 26 14.73 -9.43 -7.67
C SER A 26 13.64 -9.90 -8.65
N TYR A 27 12.42 -9.33 -8.57
CA TYR A 27 11.28 -9.71 -9.40
C TYR A 27 10.77 -8.53 -10.25
N PRO A 28 11.55 -8.00 -11.21
CA PRO A 28 11.18 -6.78 -11.95
C PRO A 28 9.82 -6.87 -12.66
N ILE A 29 9.44 -8.06 -13.15
CA ILE A 29 8.13 -8.25 -13.79
C ILE A 29 6.95 -8.03 -12.83
N ILE A 30 7.10 -8.43 -11.56
CA ILE A 30 6.06 -8.23 -10.55
C ILE A 30 5.94 -6.76 -10.18
N MET A 31 7.06 -6.02 -10.21
CA MET A 31 7.07 -4.58 -9.98
C MET A 31 6.24 -3.86 -11.05
N VAL A 32 6.46 -4.16 -12.34
CA VAL A 32 5.70 -3.57 -13.44
C VAL A 32 4.23 -3.95 -13.36
N TYR A 33 3.94 -5.20 -13.03
CA TYR A 33 2.57 -5.67 -12.81
C TYR A 33 1.86 -4.83 -11.75
N TRP A 34 2.45 -4.67 -10.56
CA TRP A 34 1.84 -3.88 -9.47
C TRP A 34 1.75 -2.38 -9.78
N ALA A 35 2.58 -1.84 -10.66
CA ALA A 35 2.49 -0.45 -11.09
C ALA A 35 1.31 -0.21 -12.06
N VAL A 36 1.11 -1.12 -13.03
CA VAL A 36 0.13 -0.94 -14.11
C VAL A 36 -1.24 -1.51 -13.75
N PHE A 37 -1.29 -2.64 -13.06
CA PHE A 37 -2.51 -3.40 -12.83
C PHE A 37 -3.58 -2.62 -12.06
N PRO A 38 -3.27 -1.86 -10.98
CA PRO A 38 -4.28 -1.05 -10.28
C PRO A 38 -4.98 -0.05 -11.20
N LEU A 39 -4.29 0.50 -12.21
CA LEU A 39 -4.89 1.41 -13.18
C LEU A 39 -5.86 0.69 -14.12
N LEU A 40 -5.55 -0.56 -14.49
CA LEU A 40 -6.44 -1.39 -15.31
C LEU A 40 -7.75 -1.71 -14.59
N TRP A 41 -7.71 -1.94 -13.27
CA TRP A 41 -8.91 -2.13 -12.45
C TRP A 41 -9.81 -0.91 -12.40
N VAL A 42 -9.25 0.27 -12.70
CA VAL A 42 -9.96 1.54 -12.61
C VAL A 42 -10.58 1.94 -13.95
N LEU A 43 -10.07 1.38 -15.06
CA LEU A 43 -10.61 1.61 -16.40
C LEU A 43 -12.12 1.31 -16.52
N PRO A 44 -12.67 0.22 -15.98
CA PRO A 44 -14.11 -0.02 -16.00
C PRO A 44 -14.92 1.13 -15.40
N TYR A 45 -14.47 1.68 -14.26
CA TYR A 45 -15.14 2.83 -13.63
C TYR A 45 -15.02 4.09 -14.47
N VAL A 46 -13.88 4.31 -15.13
CA VAL A 46 -13.68 5.42 -16.06
C VAL A 46 -14.62 5.32 -17.27
N PHE A 47 -14.71 4.13 -17.88
CA PHE A 47 -15.58 3.87 -19.03
C PHE A 47 -17.06 3.95 -18.67
N GLN A 48 -17.44 3.41 -17.52
CA GLN A 48 -18.81 3.54 -16.99
C GLN A 48 -19.16 5.01 -16.77
N GLY A 49 -18.27 5.80 -16.17
CA GLY A 49 -18.46 7.24 -16.01
C GLY A 49 -18.63 7.96 -17.35
N ARG A 50 -17.80 7.62 -18.35
CA ARG A 50 -17.94 8.18 -19.71
C ARG A 50 -19.25 7.78 -20.37
N ALA A 51 -19.69 6.54 -20.20
CA ALA A 51 -20.93 6.04 -20.79
C ALA A 51 -22.17 6.73 -20.20
N LEU A 52 -22.16 7.04 -18.90
CA LEU A 52 -23.28 7.68 -18.21
C LEU A 52 -23.33 9.20 -18.41
N VAL A 53 -22.18 9.87 -18.42
CA VAL A 53 -22.08 11.33 -18.49
C VAL A 53 -21.90 11.84 -19.93
N GLY A 54 -21.37 11.00 -20.83
CA GLY A 54 -21.07 11.37 -22.22
C GLY A 54 -19.86 12.29 -22.40
N SER A 55 -19.25 12.79 -21.33
CA SER A 55 -18.06 13.65 -21.37
C SER A 55 -17.16 13.41 -20.16
N ALA A 56 -15.96 14.01 -20.14
CA ALA A 56 -15.01 13.93 -19.02
C ALA A 56 -15.41 14.75 -17.78
N SER A 57 -16.48 15.56 -17.88
CA SER A 57 -16.96 16.40 -16.78
C SER A 57 -18.47 16.35 -16.61
N SER A 58 -18.95 16.29 -15.37
CA SER A 58 -20.39 16.29 -15.06
C SER A 58 -20.75 17.43 -14.13
N GLU A 59 -21.84 18.15 -14.46
CA GLU A 59 -22.40 19.20 -13.60
C GLU A 59 -22.99 18.60 -12.32
N ALA A 60 -23.68 17.47 -12.42
CA ALA A 60 -24.22 16.76 -11.27
C ALA A 60 -23.08 16.29 -10.33
N PHE A 61 -21.95 15.87 -10.90
CA PHE A 61 -20.77 15.51 -10.13
C PHE A 61 -20.10 16.72 -9.46
N ARG A 62 -20.09 17.87 -10.16
CA ARG A 62 -19.58 19.14 -9.62
C ARG A 62 -20.37 19.58 -8.38
N GLN A 63 -21.69 19.41 -8.38
CA GLN A 63 -22.52 19.74 -7.22
C GLN A 63 -22.21 18.90 -5.98
N LEU A 64 -21.78 17.64 -6.16
CA LEU A 64 -21.49 16.71 -5.06
C LEU A 64 -20.05 16.82 -4.54
N THR A 65 -19.08 17.07 -5.42
CA THR A 65 -17.65 16.96 -5.07
C THR A 65 -16.88 18.28 -5.15
N GLY A 66 -17.53 19.35 -5.64
CA GLY A 66 -16.89 20.64 -5.90
C GLY A 66 -15.98 20.66 -7.14
N SER A 67 -15.75 19.53 -7.80
CA SER A 67 -14.99 19.42 -9.05
C SER A 67 -15.83 18.75 -10.13
N GLY A 68 -15.83 19.31 -11.35
CA GLY A 68 -16.50 18.66 -12.48
C GLY A 68 -15.74 17.46 -13.04
N ASN A 69 -14.44 17.33 -12.73
CA ASN A 69 -13.56 16.33 -13.34
C ASN A 69 -13.61 14.99 -12.59
N TYR A 70 -14.60 14.17 -12.94
CA TYR A 70 -14.75 12.85 -12.33
C TYR A 70 -13.61 11.89 -12.72
N LEU A 71 -13.00 12.06 -13.90
CA LEU A 71 -11.87 11.23 -14.34
C LEU A 71 -10.69 11.37 -13.38
N ALA A 72 -10.30 12.60 -13.08
CA ALA A 72 -9.23 12.87 -12.12
C ALA A 72 -9.60 12.35 -10.71
N PHE A 73 -10.86 12.49 -10.29
CA PHE A 73 -11.32 11.98 -9.00
C PHE A 73 -11.15 10.46 -8.88
N VAL A 74 -11.59 9.71 -9.89
CA VAL A 74 -11.49 8.25 -9.92
C VAL A 74 -10.03 7.78 -9.96
N LEU A 75 -9.19 8.43 -10.78
CA LEU A 75 -7.76 8.09 -10.89
C LEU A 75 -6.97 8.41 -9.62
N ILE A 76 -7.24 9.53 -8.94
CA ILE A 76 -6.64 9.84 -7.64
C ILE A 76 -7.11 8.84 -6.58
N GLY A 77 -8.38 8.44 -6.61
CA GLY A 77 -8.92 7.39 -5.75
C GLY A 77 -8.16 6.06 -5.90
N ALA A 78 -7.77 5.70 -7.12
CA ALA A 78 -6.96 4.52 -7.40
C ALA A 78 -5.55 4.58 -6.79
N MET A 79 -4.94 5.77 -6.83
CA MET A 79 -3.63 5.98 -6.21
C MET A 79 -3.72 5.81 -4.69
N ILE A 80 -4.76 6.38 -4.07
CA ILE A 80 -4.98 6.25 -2.62
C ILE A 80 -5.29 4.80 -2.23
N SER A 81 -6.09 4.09 -3.03
CA SER A 81 -6.42 2.69 -2.75
C SER A 81 -5.20 1.78 -2.79
N THR A 82 -4.16 2.11 -3.57
CA THR A 82 -2.89 1.38 -3.57
C THR A 82 -2.25 1.35 -2.17
N PHE A 83 -2.28 2.46 -1.41
CA PHE A 83 -1.79 2.47 -0.03
C PHE A 83 -2.64 1.59 0.90
N VAL A 84 -3.96 1.63 0.73
CA VAL A 84 -4.92 0.83 1.52
C VAL A 84 -4.68 -0.67 1.28
N PHE A 85 -4.56 -1.08 0.02
CA PHE A 85 -4.28 -2.46 -0.34
C PHE A 85 -2.90 -2.91 0.11
N SER A 86 -1.87 -2.06 0.00
CA SER A 86 -0.54 -2.35 0.53
C SER A 86 -0.55 -2.58 2.05
N ALA A 87 -1.34 -1.81 2.79
CA ALA A 87 -1.48 -2.01 4.23
C ALA A 87 -2.19 -3.35 4.54
N LEU A 88 -3.35 -3.62 3.92
CA LEU A 88 -4.12 -4.83 4.21
C LEU A 88 -3.43 -6.11 3.73
N TRP A 89 -2.94 -6.10 2.50
CA TRP A 89 -2.37 -7.29 1.88
C TRP A 89 -0.88 -7.43 2.13
N GLY A 90 -0.11 -6.35 2.00
CA GLY A 90 1.34 -6.38 2.27
C GLY A 90 1.61 -6.49 3.77
N VAL A 91 1.32 -5.44 4.53
CA VAL A 91 1.62 -5.43 5.98
C VAL A 91 0.78 -6.47 6.72
N GLY A 92 -0.53 -6.54 6.44
CA GLY A 92 -1.45 -7.46 7.11
C GLY A 92 -1.17 -8.95 6.89
N ASN A 93 -0.50 -9.35 5.80
CA ASN A 93 -0.06 -10.74 5.61
C ASN A 93 1.44 -10.95 5.82
N SER A 94 2.20 -9.91 6.14
CA SER A 94 3.67 -9.97 6.20
C SER A 94 4.23 -11.00 7.19
N LEU A 95 3.54 -11.27 8.32
CA LEU A 95 3.90 -12.34 9.25
C LEU A 95 3.51 -13.73 8.75
N ARG A 96 2.40 -13.80 8.00
CA ARG A 96 1.94 -15.04 7.37
C ARG A 96 2.91 -15.48 6.28
N GLU A 97 3.45 -14.53 5.51
CA GLU A 97 4.50 -14.79 4.53
C GLU A 97 5.76 -15.40 5.15
N GLU A 98 6.20 -14.91 6.31
CA GLU A 98 7.34 -15.50 7.04
C GLU A 98 7.03 -16.93 7.53
N THR A 99 5.76 -17.25 7.78
CA THR A 99 5.35 -18.63 8.08
C THR A 99 5.45 -19.50 6.83
N TYR A 100 5.06 -18.99 5.66
CA TYR A 100 5.21 -19.72 4.39
C TYR A 100 6.68 -19.92 3.99
N TRP A 101 7.55 -18.99 4.33
CA TRP A 101 8.99 -19.10 4.08
C TRP A 101 9.73 -19.94 5.11
N GLY A 102 9.07 -20.38 6.19
CA GLY A 102 9.68 -21.14 7.29
C GLY A 102 10.72 -20.33 8.09
N THR A 103 10.58 -19.01 8.08
CA THR A 103 11.49 -18.07 8.75
C THR A 103 10.91 -17.54 10.07
N MET A 104 9.62 -17.78 10.32
CA MET A 104 8.91 -17.28 11.49
C MET A 104 9.47 -17.85 12.81
N GLU A 105 9.84 -19.13 12.83
CA GLU A 105 10.43 -19.80 13.99
C GLU A 105 11.76 -19.15 14.38
N TYR A 106 12.56 -18.76 13.38
CA TYR A 106 13.82 -18.06 13.60
C TYR A 106 13.59 -16.65 14.13
N ILE A 107 12.58 -15.93 13.64
CA ILE A 107 12.22 -14.60 14.13
C ILE A 107 11.79 -14.66 15.60
N ILE A 108 10.94 -15.62 15.97
CA ILE A 108 10.45 -15.80 17.34
C ILE A 108 11.59 -16.26 18.27
N ALA A 109 12.48 -17.13 17.80
CA ALA A 109 13.62 -17.60 18.59
C ALA A 109 14.75 -16.55 18.72
N SER A 110 14.73 -15.50 17.88
CA SER A 110 15.72 -14.44 17.94
C SER A 110 15.58 -13.59 19.22
N PRO A 111 16.66 -12.95 19.70
CA PRO A 111 16.60 -12.05 20.85
C PRO A 111 15.85 -10.73 20.54
N THR A 112 15.37 -10.53 19.31
CA THR A 112 14.69 -9.31 18.86
C THR A 112 13.18 -9.48 18.97
N HIS A 113 12.48 -8.47 19.48
CA HIS A 113 11.03 -8.53 19.59
C HIS A 113 10.35 -8.58 18.20
N PRO A 114 9.36 -9.47 17.95
CA PRO A 114 8.72 -9.62 16.64
C PRO A 114 8.12 -8.32 16.06
N LEU A 115 7.62 -7.42 16.92
CA LEU A 115 7.14 -6.11 16.48
C LEU A 115 8.22 -5.26 15.80
N VAL A 116 9.49 -5.38 16.19
CA VAL A 116 10.59 -4.64 15.56
C VAL A 116 10.77 -5.07 14.11
N ILE A 117 10.68 -6.38 13.86
CA ILE A 117 10.71 -6.97 12.52
C ILE A 117 9.49 -6.52 11.70
N LEU A 118 8.30 -6.55 12.32
CA LEU A 118 7.07 -6.10 11.68
C LEU A 118 7.10 -4.60 11.32
N ILE A 119 7.69 -3.75 12.16
CA ILE A 119 7.91 -2.33 11.85
C ILE A 119 8.85 -2.19 10.65
N GLY A 120 9.94 -2.95 10.59
CA GLY A 120 10.85 -2.97 9.43
C GLY A 120 10.14 -3.34 8.12
N LYS A 121 9.30 -4.36 8.14
CA LYS A 121 8.44 -4.77 7.00
C LYS A 121 7.43 -3.69 6.62
N THR A 122 6.80 -3.08 7.61
CA THR A 122 5.81 -2.00 7.43
C THR A 122 6.45 -0.79 6.73
N LEU A 123 7.66 -0.40 7.14
CA LEU A 123 8.41 0.68 6.52
C LEU A 123 8.84 0.34 5.09
N ALA A 124 9.20 -0.92 4.84
CA ALA A 124 9.50 -1.39 3.50
C ALA A 124 8.29 -1.29 2.57
N GLU A 125 7.11 -1.75 3.01
CA GLU A 125 5.89 -1.66 2.21
C GLU A 125 5.37 -0.23 2.05
N TRP A 126 5.61 0.64 3.04
CA TRP A 126 5.39 2.06 2.85
C TRP A 126 6.26 2.59 1.71
N ALA A 127 7.58 2.40 1.79
CA ALA A 127 8.49 2.88 0.75
C ALA A 127 8.11 2.33 -0.63
N TRP A 128 7.76 1.05 -0.69
CA TRP A 128 7.35 0.38 -1.91
C TRP A 128 6.06 0.93 -2.52
N SER A 129 5.01 1.03 -1.72
CA SER A 129 3.73 1.60 -2.17
C SER A 129 3.87 3.04 -2.62
N THR A 130 4.76 3.82 -1.99
CA THR A 130 5.06 5.20 -2.42
C THR A 130 5.68 5.22 -3.81
N VAL A 131 6.65 4.35 -4.09
CA VAL A 131 7.25 4.21 -5.42
C VAL A 131 6.18 3.85 -6.45
N MET A 132 5.30 2.89 -6.13
CA MET A 132 4.20 2.50 -7.01
C MET A 132 3.25 3.64 -7.33
N VAL A 133 2.86 4.42 -6.32
CA VAL A 133 1.97 5.57 -6.51
C VAL A 133 2.64 6.67 -7.34
N ILE A 134 3.95 6.88 -7.21
CA ILE A 134 4.70 7.81 -8.08
C ILE A 134 4.67 7.33 -9.54
N PHE A 135 4.87 6.04 -9.79
CA PHE A 135 4.76 5.48 -11.14
C PHE A 135 3.33 5.62 -11.70
N GLN A 136 2.32 5.33 -10.89
CA GLN A 136 0.92 5.52 -11.29
C GLN A 136 0.62 6.99 -11.59
N ALA A 137 1.11 7.94 -10.78
CA ALA A 137 0.96 9.37 -11.02
C ALA A 137 1.57 9.78 -12.37
N ALA A 138 2.75 9.25 -12.70
CA ALA A 138 3.41 9.51 -13.99
C ALA A 138 2.59 8.95 -15.17
N ILE A 139 2.07 7.73 -15.06
CA ILE A 139 1.20 7.12 -16.08
C ILE A 139 -0.09 7.95 -16.23
N ILE A 140 -0.72 8.35 -15.13
CA ILE A 140 -1.94 9.16 -15.13
C ILE A 140 -1.70 10.52 -15.79
N ALA A 141 -0.59 11.20 -15.47
CA ALA A 141 -0.23 12.46 -16.10
C ALA A 141 -0.02 12.30 -17.61
N LEU A 142 0.69 11.26 -18.04
CA LEU A 142 1.07 11.05 -19.44
C LEU A 142 -0.11 10.61 -20.32
N PHE A 143 -0.91 9.65 -19.86
CA PHE A 143 -1.96 9.02 -20.68
C PHE A 143 -3.34 9.67 -20.53
N PHE A 144 -3.65 10.23 -19.36
CA PHE A 144 -4.96 10.82 -19.07
C PHE A 144 -4.95 12.34 -19.01
N GLY A 145 -3.77 12.98 -19.16
CA GLY A 145 -3.63 14.43 -19.21
C GLY A 145 -3.99 15.14 -17.90
N VAL A 146 -3.98 14.43 -16.77
CA VAL A 146 -4.29 15.00 -15.47
C VAL A 146 -3.11 15.87 -15.01
N GLN A 147 -3.36 17.15 -14.77
CA GLN A 147 -2.35 18.09 -14.29
C GLN A 147 -2.32 18.11 -12.77
N PHE A 148 -1.14 17.88 -12.19
CA PHE A 148 -0.92 17.98 -10.74
C PHE A 148 -0.50 19.40 -10.36
N THR A 149 -1.32 20.09 -9.57
CA THR A 149 -1.02 21.44 -9.09
C THR A 149 0.04 21.40 -7.99
N LEU A 150 1.26 21.86 -8.31
CA LEU A 150 2.39 21.92 -7.36
C LEU A 150 2.06 22.69 -6.07
N ALA A 151 1.23 23.75 -6.14
CA ALA A 151 0.83 24.53 -4.97
C ALA A 151 0.02 23.73 -3.92
N LYS A 152 -0.55 22.58 -4.29
CA LYS A 152 -1.35 21.73 -3.40
C LYS A 152 -0.62 20.46 -2.98
N ILE A 153 0.64 20.28 -3.37
CA ILE A 153 1.40 19.05 -3.08
C ILE A 153 1.63 18.85 -1.59
N LEU A 154 1.89 19.94 -0.85
CA LEU A 154 2.16 19.87 0.59
C LEU A 154 0.93 19.41 1.41
N PRO A 155 -0.28 19.99 1.23
CA PRO A 155 -1.49 19.46 1.85
C PRO A 155 -1.77 17.99 1.50
N VAL A 156 -1.56 17.60 0.23
CA VAL A 156 -1.78 16.22 -0.21
C VAL A 156 -0.79 15.27 0.48
N LEU A 157 0.48 15.64 0.55
CA LEU A 157 1.51 14.84 1.22
C LEU A 157 1.19 14.67 2.71
N LEU A 158 0.72 15.71 3.39
CA LEU A 158 0.29 15.63 4.78
C LEU A 158 -0.87 14.65 4.95
N LEU A 159 -1.89 14.72 4.09
CA LEU A 159 -3.02 13.78 4.11
C LEU A 159 -2.58 12.34 3.86
N VAL A 160 -1.67 12.11 2.92
CA VAL A 160 -1.11 10.78 2.66
C VAL A 160 -0.33 10.27 3.87
N VAL A 161 0.54 11.09 4.47
CA VAL A 161 1.28 10.68 5.67
C VAL A 161 0.33 10.34 6.82
N LEU A 162 -0.72 11.13 7.02
CA LEU A 162 -1.72 10.87 8.05
C LEU A 162 -2.50 9.57 7.78
N LEU A 163 -2.90 9.33 6.52
CA LEU A 163 -3.48 8.07 6.08
C LEU A 163 -2.55 6.91 6.40
N MET A 164 -1.26 7.05 6.10
CA MET A 164 -0.30 5.96 6.31
C MET A 164 -0.07 5.68 7.79
N ILE A 165 0.09 6.71 8.63
CA ILE A 165 0.23 6.51 10.08
C ILE A 165 -1.02 5.82 10.66
N GLY A 166 -2.22 6.30 10.32
CA GLY A 166 -3.46 5.74 10.84
C GLY A 166 -3.70 4.31 10.36
N PHE A 167 -3.56 4.08 9.06
CA PHE A 167 -3.95 2.83 8.42
C PHE A 167 -2.91 1.73 8.55
N TYR A 168 -1.61 2.05 8.50
CA TYR A 168 -0.55 1.06 8.72
C TYR A 168 -0.45 0.64 10.18
N GLY A 169 -0.76 1.54 11.13
CA GLY A 169 -0.91 1.17 12.54
C GLY A 169 -2.01 0.13 12.76
N PHE A 170 -3.16 0.31 12.10
CA PHE A 170 -4.23 -0.69 12.06
C PHE A 170 -3.77 -2.00 11.40
N ALA A 171 -3.06 -1.93 10.27
CA ALA A 171 -2.57 -3.11 9.56
C ALA A 171 -1.57 -3.94 10.37
N ILE A 172 -0.73 -3.30 11.20
CA ILE A 172 0.17 -4.01 12.15
C ILE A 172 -0.65 -4.86 13.13
N ALA A 173 -1.73 -4.31 13.69
CA ALA A 173 -2.61 -5.07 14.57
C ALA A 173 -3.29 -6.22 13.81
N PHE A 174 -3.71 -5.97 12.56
CA PHE A 174 -4.29 -6.98 11.68
C PHE A 174 -3.30 -8.10 11.34
N ALA A 175 -2.00 -7.82 11.20
CA ALA A 175 -0.97 -8.82 10.94
C ALA A 175 -0.81 -9.84 12.08
N GLY A 176 -1.01 -9.42 13.33
CA GLY A 176 -1.08 -10.35 14.46
C GLY A 176 -2.33 -11.24 14.39
N PHE A 177 -3.46 -10.67 13.96
CA PHE A 177 -4.73 -11.39 13.84
C PHE A 177 -4.71 -12.43 12.70
N THR A 178 -4.12 -12.11 11.55
CA THR A 178 -4.00 -13.05 10.41
C THR A 178 -3.13 -14.26 10.73
N LEU A 179 -2.13 -14.10 11.62
CA LEU A 179 -1.33 -15.20 12.13
C LEU A 179 -2.13 -16.15 13.02
N LEU A 180 -3.02 -15.61 13.88
CA LEU A 180 -3.86 -16.41 14.78
C LEU A 180 -4.86 -17.27 14.02
N ILE A 181 -5.44 -16.73 12.94
CA ILE A 181 -6.54 -17.39 12.26
C ILE A 181 -6.10 -18.62 11.47
N LYS A 182 -4.81 -18.77 11.10
CA LYS A 182 -4.16 -19.87 10.32
C LYS A 182 -4.87 -20.33 9.03
N GLU A 183 -6.20 -20.46 9.00
CA GLU A 183 -7.06 -20.80 7.87
C GLU A 183 -8.40 -20.05 7.94
N VAL A 184 -8.54 -18.91 7.26
CA VAL A 184 -9.91 -18.45 6.88
C VAL A 184 -10.54 -19.49 5.92
N HIS A 185 -9.72 -20.20 5.14
CA HIS A 185 -10.17 -21.19 4.18
C HIS A 185 -10.92 -22.38 4.81
N GLY A 186 -10.49 -22.88 5.98
CA GLY A 186 -11.15 -24.00 6.65
C GLY A 186 -12.53 -23.65 7.22
N TRP A 187 -12.72 -22.42 7.70
CA TRP A 187 -13.98 -21.98 8.32
C TRP A 187 -15.11 -21.75 7.33
N VAL A 188 -14.78 -21.34 6.10
CA VAL A 188 -15.79 -21.12 5.04
C VAL A 188 -16.35 -22.43 4.50
N HIS A 189 -15.62 -23.55 4.62
CA HIS A 189 -16.11 -24.89 4.25
C HIS A 189 -16.91 -25.59 5.36
N THR A 190 -16.98 -25.00 6.55
CA THR A 190 -17.78 -25.50 7.68
C THR A 190 -19.11 -24.75 7.88
N LEU A 191 -19.39 -23.76 7.03
CA LEU A 191 -20.68 -23.06 6.91
C LEU A 191 -21.37 -23.47 5.61
#